data_AF-A0A8S3HU24-F1
#
_entry.id   AF-A0A8S3HU24-F1
#
_cell.length_a   1.000
_cell.length_b   1.000
_cell.length_c   1.000
_cell.angle_alpha   90.00
_cell.angle_beta   90.00
_cell.angle_gamma   90.00
#
_symmetry.space_group_name_H-M   'P 1'
#
loop_
_entity.id
_entity.type
_entity.pdbx_description
1 polymer ?
#
loop_
_entity_poly.entity_id
_entity_poly.type
_entity_poly.pdbx_seq_one_letter_code
_entity_poly.pdbx_strand_id
1 'polypeptide(L)'
;AKIRRFGYSHRIPFANFIQRYSILVYPITMDLPLTRETCENILHKLKMQNWTTGKSKVFLKYYHAEQLARLYSDMANAVITIQSYVRMHVIRSYIKYHQYKHSNDIIIKELNRHPKFSRSIFMDEKIREQAAICIQSCIRGYIQRRHYLTLTRKPLTELTAAIVIQKCYRGFHFRKACSLYKQRLNIQMLCFLQQVELLNNDFFIKTVRTNYCVPLKSIESMTHNHKQSNNKIVQHLFPPPPPLPLP
;
A
#
# COMPACT_ATOMS: atom_id res chain seq x y z
N ALA A 1 -57.20 -65.92 -16.13
CA ALA A 1 -56.03 -65.11 -15.70
C ALA A 1 -56.17 -64.54 -14.25
N LYS A 2 -56.48 -65.38 -13.25
CA LYS A 2 -56.73 -64.95 -11.84
C LYS A 2 -55.57 -65.30 -10.88
N ILE A 3 -54.81 -66.36 -11.16
CA ILE A 3 -53.74 -66.89 -10.29
C ILE A 3 -52.51 -65.95 -10.20
N ARG A 4 -52.18 -65.21 -11.28
CA ARG A 4 -51.01 -64.30 -11.30
C ARG A 4 -51.20 -63.02 -10.47
N ARG A 5 -52.43 -62.67 -10.08
CA ARG A 5 -52.73 -61.50 -9.22
C ARG A 5 -52.49 -61.79 -7.74
N PHE A 6 -52.66 -63.04 -7.32
CA PHE A 6 -52.42 -63.48 -5.94
C PHE A 6 -50.97 -63.93 -5.70
N GLY A 7 -50.25 -64.32 -6.75
CA GLY A 7 -48.82 -64.67 -6.70
C GLY A 7 -47.86 -63.52 -7.01
N TYR A 8 -46.56 -63.79 -6.95
CA TYR A 8 -45.51 -62.83 -7.28
C TYR A 8 -45.41 -62.61 -8.80
N SER A 9 -45.88 -61.44 -9.25
CA SER A 9 -45.94 -61.09 -10.68
C SER A 9 -44.56 -60.80 -11.27
N HIS A 10 -43.64 -60.22 -10.49
CA HIS A 10 -42.31 -59.84 -10.94
C HIS A 10 -41.24 -60.72 -10.27
N ARG A 11 -40.29 -61.21 -11.06
CA ARG A 11 -39.23 -62.13 -10.63
C ARG A 11 -37.89 -61.65 -11.18
N ILE A 12 -37.19 -60.85 -10.40
CA ILE A 12 -36.02 -60.10 -10.85
C ILE A 12 -34.75 -60.75 -10.28
N PRO A 13 -33.73 -61.09 -11.09
CA PRO A 13 -32.44 -61.56 -10.59
C PRO A 13 -31.79 -60.53 -9.66
N PHE A 14 -31.05 -60.98 -8.65
CA PHE A 14 -30.39 -60.08 -7.68
C PHE A 14 -29.50 -59.03 -8.35
N ALA A 15 -28.67 -59.43 -9.33
CA ALA A 15 -27.82 -58.53 -10.09
C ALA A 15 -28.61 -57.35 -10.70
N ASN A 16 -29.70 -57.66 -11.41
CA ASN A 16 -30.53 -56.65 -12.07
C ASN A 16 -31.30 -55.78 -11.08
N PHE A 17 -31.72 -56.36 -9.94
CA PHE A 17 -32.43 -55.62 -8.91
C PHE A 17 -31.51 -54.58 -8.24
N ILE A 18 -30.32 -54.99 -7.84
CA ILE A 18 -29.33 -54.11 -7.19
C ILE A 18 -28.90 -53.02 -8.18
N GLN A 19 -28.54 -53.37 -9.41
CA GLN A 19 -28.08 -52.39 -10.40
C GLN A 19 -29.11 -51.29 -10.67
N ARG A 20 -30.41 -51.63 -10.69
CA ARG A 20 -31.47 -50.66 -10.99
C ARG A 20 -31.94 -49.85 -9.79
N TYR A 21 -32.01 -50.47 -8.61
CA TYR A 21 -32.68 -49.88 -7.45
C TYR A 21 -31.72 -49.52 -6.30
N SER A 22 -30.42 -49.79 -6.42
CA SER A 22 -29.41 -49.37 -5.42
C SER A 22 -29.43 -47.85 -5.21
N ILE A 23 -29.58 -47.09 -6.28
CA ILE A 23 -29.56 -45.62 -6.30
C ILE A 23 -30.68 -44.99 -5.46
N LEU A 24 -31.79 -45.71 -5.23
CA LEU A 24 -32.91 -45.20 -4.42
C LEU A 24 -32.56 -45.13 -2.93
N VAL A 25 -31.52 -45.84 -2.50
CA VAL A 25 -31.20 -46.05 -1.08
C VAL A 25 -29.75 -45.72 -0.75
N TYR A 26 -28.84 -46.04 -1.65
CA TYR A 26 -27.40 -45.92 -1.46
C TYR A 26 -26.82 -44.87 -2.40
N PRO A 27 -25.76 -44.17 -1.96
CA PRO A 27 -24.97 -43.34 -2.86
C PRO A 27 -24.37 -44.17 -3.99
N ILE A 28 -24.29 -43.57 -5.19
CA ILE A 28 -23.72 -44.21 -6.39
C ILE A 28 -22.26 -44.62 -6.19
N THR A 29 -21.56 -43.98 -5.26
CA THR A 29 -20.14 -44.24 -4.95
C THR A 29 -19.89 -45.51 -4.15
N MET A 30 -20.93 -46.21 -3.69
CA MET A 30 -20.81 -47.42 -2.87
C MET A 30 -20.94 -48.67 -3.73
N ASP A 31 -19.88 -49.48 -3.79
CA ASP A 31 -19.93 -50.81 -4.41
C ASP A 31 -20.69 -51.78 -3.50
N LEU A 32 -21.81 -52.32 -4.01
CA LEU A 32 -22.66 -53.24 -3.28
C LEU A 32 -22.42 -54.69 -3.75
N PRO A 33 -22.17 -55.64 -2.83
CA PRO A 33 -22.06 -57.04 -3.19
C PRO A 33 -23.40 -57.56 -3.73
N LEU A 34 -23.35 -58.41 -4.77
CA LEU A 34 -24.52 -58.99 -5.43
C LEU A 34 -25.13 -60.15 -4.62
N THR A 35 -25.35 -59.93 -3.33
CA THR A 35 -25.86 -60.91 -2.39
C THR A 35 -27.36 -60.77 -2.17
N ARG A 36 -27.97 -61.80 -1.57
CA ARG A 36 -29.37 -61.75 -1.13
C ARG A 36 -29.58 -60.60 -0.13
N GLU A 37 -28.67 -60.47 0.83
CA GLU A 37 -28.76 -59.51 1.94
C GLU A 37 -28.84 -58.06 1.45
N THR A 38 -28.11 -57.69 0.40
CA THR A 38 -28.18 -56.33 -0.15
C THR A 38 -29.54 -56.04 -0.77
N CYS A 39 -30.16 -57.03 -1.43
CA CYS A 39 -31.53 -56.88 -1.95
C CYS A 39 -32.56 -56.71 -0.82
N GLU A 40 -32.42 -57.50 0.25
CA GLU A 40 -33.29 -57.42 1.43
C GLU A 40 -33.13 -56.08 2.15
N ASN A 41 -31.89 -55.61 2.32
CA ASN A 41 -31.59 -54.30 2.91
C ASN A 41 -32.20 -53.14 2.11
N ILE A 42 -32.15 -53.19 0.77
CA ILE A 42 -32.82 -52.20 -0.08
C ILE A 42 -34.33 -52.22 0.18
N LEU A 43 -34.96 -53.40 0.13
CA LEU A 43 -36.42 -53.53 0.34
C LEU A 43 -36.87 -53.10 1.74
N HIS A 44 -36.08 -53.41 2.77
CA HIS A 44 -36.31 -52.98 4.15
C HIS A 44 -36.19 -51.46 4.31
N LYS A 45 -35.14 -50.85 3.75
CA LYS A 45 -34.97 -49.39 3.79
C LYS A 45 -36.08 -48.66 3.03
N LEU A 46 -36.57 -49.25 1.95
CA LEU A 46 -37.74 -48.76 1.20
C LEU A 46 -39.09 -49.08 1.87
N LYS A 47 -39.09 -49.76 3.03
CA LYS A 47 -40.27 -50.14 3.83
C LYS A 47 -41.35 -50.91 3.04
N MET A 48 -40.93 -51.71 2.06
CA MET A 48 -41.85 -52.56 1.30
C MET A 48 -42.20 -53.84 2.06
N GLN A 49 -43.45 -54.31 1.94
CA GLN A 49 -43.98 -55.47 2.67
C GLN A 49 -44.44 -56.58 1.72
N ASN A 50 -44.46 -57.84 2.19
CA ASN A 50 -44.93 -59.00 1.41
C ASN A 50 -44.11 -59.31 0.14
N TRP A 51 -42.81 -59.07 0.17
CA TRP A 51 -41.85 -59.58 -0.82
C TRP A 51 -41.29 -60.93 -0.35
N THR A 52 -40.69 -61.70 -1.26
CA THR A 52 -39.93 -62.89 -0.89
C THR A 52 -38.65 -62.99 -1.73
N THR A 53 -37.61 -63.55 -1.14
CA THR A 53 -36.29 -63.73 -1.76
C THR A 53 -36.02 -65.21 -1.97
N GLY A 54 -35.82 -65.61 -3.23
CA GLY A 54 -35.43 -66.97 -3.57
C GLY A 54 -33.92 -67.19 -3.52
N LYS A 55 -33.42 -68.27 -4.13
CA LYS A 55 -31.97 -68.54 -4.22
C LYS A 55 -31.21 -67.50 -5.05
N SER A 56 -31.82 -66.97 -6.11
CA SER A 56 -31.17 -66.07 -7.06
C SER A 56 -32.03 -64.88 -7.53
N LYS A 57 -33.29 -64.80 -7.09
CA LYS A 57 -34.27 -63.83 -7.58
C LYS A 57 -35.08 -63.23 -6.43
N VAL A 58 -35.41 -61.94 -6.56
CA VAL A 58 -36.40 -61.24 -5.75
C VAL A 58 -37.77 -61.43 -6.40
N PHE A 59 -38.76 -61.79 -5.60
CA PHE A 59 -40.14 -61.98 -6.03
C PHE A 59 -41.00 -60.83 -5.46
N LEU A 60 -41.61 -60.08 -6.37
CA LEU A 60 -42.37 -58.88 -6.06
C LEU A 60 -43.79 -58.99 -6.61
N LYS A 61 -44.76 -58.45 -5.87
CA LYS A 61 -46.14 -58.29 -6.36
C LYS A 61 -46.22 -57.10 -7.32
N TYR A 62 -47.32 -56.99 -8.07
CA TYR A 62 -47.47 -55.94 -9.08
C TYR A 62 -47.36 -54.52 -8.49
N TYR A 63 -47.90 -54.30 -7.29
CA TYR A 63 -47.88 -52.98 -6.65
C TYR A 63 -46.48 -52.53 -6.21
N HIS A 64 -45.53 -53.44 -5.96
CA HIS A 64 -44.14 -53.08 -5.68
C HIS A 64 -43.46 -52.44 -6.89
N ALA A 65 -43.77 -52.89 -8.10
CA ALA A 65 -43.20 -52.31 -9.31
C ALA A 65 -43.68 -50.87 -9.49
N GLU A 66 -44.95 -50.60 -9.17
CA GLU A 66 -45.50 -49.25 -9.20
C GLU A 66 -44.90 -48.36 -8.11
N GLN A 67 -44.73 -48.87 -6.88
CA GLN A 67 -44.07 -48.14 -5.79
C GLN A 67 -42.62 -47.77 -6.16
N LEU A 68 -41.85 -48.72 -6.69
CA LEU A 68 -40.47 -48.48 -7.15
C LEU A 68 -40.43 -47.45 -8.29
N ALA A 69 -41.38 -47.50 -9.23
CA ALA A 69 -41.47 -46.53 -10.30
C ALA A 69 -41.78 -45.10 -9.80
N ARG A 70 -42.69 -44.97 -8.81
CA ARG A 70 -42.99 -43.68 -8.19
C ARG A 70 -41.78 -43.08 -7.49
N LEU A 71 -41.09 -43.87 -6.66
CA LEU A 71 -39.88 -43.42 -5.96
C LEU A 71 -38.78 -42.98 -6.94
N TYR A 72 -38.63 -43.70 -8.05
CA TYR A 72 -37.69 -43.32 -9.10
C TYR A 72 -38.08 -42.00 -9.77
N SER A 73 -39.37 -41.81 -10.06
CA SER A 73 -39.88 -40.55 -10.62
C SER A 73 -39.67 -39.37 -9.66
N ASP A 74 -39.90 -39.56 -8.37
CA ASP A 74 -39.72 -38.53 -7.35
C ASP A 74 -38.24 -38.11 -7.25
N MET A 75 -37.34 -39.10 -7.24
CA MET A 75 -35.90 -38.85 -7.28
C MET A 75 -35.49 -38.09 -8.56
N ALA A 76 -35.97 -38.53 -9.73
CA ALA A 76 -35.66 -37.88 -11.00
C ALA A 76 -36.14 -36.42 -11.02
N ASN A 77 -37.35 -36.17 -10.52
CA ASN A 77 -37.89 -34.81 -10.38
C ASN A 77 -37.03 -33.95 -9.46
N ALA A 78 -36.62 -34.48 -8.30
CA ALA A 78 -35.71 -33.77 -7.40
C ALA A 78 -34.37 -33.43 -8.07
N VAL A 79 -33.79 -34.35 -8.86
CA VAL A 79 -32.58 -34.09 -9.64
C VAL A 79 -32.81 -32.99 -10.68
N ILE A 80 -33.91 -33.04 -11.43
CA ILE A 80 -34.26 -32.00 -12.42
C ILE A 80 -34.38 -30.63 -11.74
N THR A 81 -35.01 -30.57 -10.56
CA THR A 81 -35.12 -29.35 -9.74
C THR A 81 -33.74 -28.84 -9.33
N ILE A 82 -32.86 -29.68 -8.76
CA ILE A 82 -31.50 -29.28 -8.39
C ILE A 82 -30.75 -28.75 -9.60
N GLN A 83 -30.82 -29.46 -10.73
CA GLN A 83 -30.16 -29.04 -11.95
C GLN A 83 -30.70 -27.71 -12.49
N SER A 84 -32.00 -27.43 -12.37
CA SER A 84 -32.58 -26.15 -12.80
C SER A 84 -32.07 -25.00 -11.95
N TYR A 85 -31.96 -25.19 -10.62
CA TYR A 85 -31.35 -24.21 -9.72
C TYR A 85 -29.88 -23.94 -10.06
N VAL A 86 -29.09 -24.99 -10.33
CA VAL A 86 -27.68 -24.85 -10.71
C VAL A 86 -27.53 -24.10 -12.03
N ARG A 87 -28.29 -24.50 -13.07
CA ARG A 87 -28.27 -23.81 -14.37
C ARG A 87 -28.65 -22.33 -14.23
N MET A 88 -29.70 -22.03 -13.47
CA MET A 88 -30.12 -20.66 -13.19
C MET A 88 -29.03 -19.87 -12.45
N HIS A 89 -28.41 -20.47 -11.42
CA HIS A 89 -27.35 -19.82 -10.66
C HIS A 89 -26.17 -19.44 -11.57
N VAL A 90 -25.71 -20.36 -12.41
CA VAL A 90 -24.63 -20.10 -13.37
C VAL A 90 -24.96 -18.94 -14.29
N ILE A 91 -26.16 -18.91 -14.88
CA ILE A 91 -26.59 -17.83 -15.77
C ILE A 91 -26.68 -16.49 -15.03
N ARG A 92 -27.24 -16.46 -13.82
CA ARG A 92 -27.35 -15.23 -13.02
C ARG A 92 -25.99 -14.68 -12.63
N SER A 93 -25.06 -15.55 -12.22
CA SER A 93 -23.69 -15.18 -11.91
C SER A 93 -22.96 -14.61 -13.14
N TYR A 94 -23.15 -15.23 -14.31
CA TYR A 94 -22.62 -14.73 -15.58
C TYR A 94 -23.15 -13.34 -15.94
N ILE A 95 -24.47 -13.13 -15.87
CA ILE A 95 -25.10 -11.83 -16.17
C ILE A 95 -24.57 -10.74 -15.22
N LYS A 96 -24.51 -11.03 -13.92
CA LYS A 96 -24.00 -10.08 -12.91
C LYS A 96 -22.55 -9.68 -13.18
N TYR A 97 -21.70 -10.65 -13.53
CA TYR A 97 -20.31 -10.38 -13.90
C TYR A 97 -20.21 -9.46 -15.12
N HIS A 98 -20.99 -9.74 -16.17
CA HIS A 98 -20.98 -8.92 -17.39
C HIS A 98 -21.54 -7.51 -17.17
N GLN A 99 -22.58 -7.37 -16.35
CA GLN A 99 -23.10 -6.05 -15.96
C GLN A 99 -22.04 -5.24 -15.21
N TYR A 100 -21.38 -5.85 -14.21
CA TYR A 100 -20.30 -5.19 -13.47
C TYR A 100 -19.14 -4.78 -14.38
N LYS A 101 -18.72 -5.68 -15.28
CA LYS A 101 -17.67 -5.39 -16.25
C LYS A 101 -18.05 -4.20 -17.15
N HIS A 102 -19.28 -4.21 -17.69
CA HIS A 102 -19.76 -3.13 -18.55
C HIS A 102 -19.83 -1.78 -17.82
N SER A 103 -20.34 -1.76 -16.58
CA SER A 103 -20.36 -0.54 -15.76
C SER A 103 -18.95 -0.01 -15.47
N ASN A 104 -17.99 -0.88 -15.15
CA ASN A 104 -16.60 -0.46 -14.95
C ASN A 104 -15.96 0.06 -16.23
N ASP A 105 -16.19 -0.58 -17.37
CA ASP A 105 -15.67 -0.13 -18.66
C ASP A 105 -16.19 1.28 -19.00
N ILE A 106 -17.46 1.58 -18.68
CA ILE A 106 -18.03 2.93 -18.82
C ILE A 106 -17.33 3.90 -17.87
N ILE A 107 -17.21 3.57 -16.58
CA ILE A 107 -16.54 4.42 -15.58
C ILE A 107 -15.10 4.74 -16.01
N ILE A 108 -14.34 3.74 -16.46
CA ILE A 108 -12.96 3.90 -16.92
C ILE A 108 -12.91 4.82 -18.15
N LYS A 109 -13.80 4.63 -19.13
CA LYS A 109 -13.89 5.51 -20.30
C LYS A 109 -14.19 6.96 -19.92
N GLU A 110 -15.10 7.18 -18.98
CA GLU A 110 -15.46 8.51 -18.49
C GLU A 110 -14.31 9.17 -17.70
N LEU A 111 -13.62 8.41 -16.83
CA LEU A 111 -12.43 8.89 -16.14
C LEU A 111 -11.32 9.29 -17.13
N ASN A 112 -11.11 8.51 -18.18
CA ASN A 112 -10.13 8.79 -19.23
C ASN A 112 -10.52 9.99 -20.09
N ARG A 113 -11.82 10.27 -20.28
CA ARG A 113 -12.30 11.49 -20.94
C ARG A 113 -12.08 12.75 -20.11
N HIS A 114 -11.95 12.62 -18.79
CA HIS A 114 -11.86 13.78 -17.93
C HIS A 114 -10.53 14.52 -18.14
N PRO A 115 -10.54 15.80 -18.52
CA PRO A 115 -9.34 16.53 -18.94
C PRO A 115 -8.31 16.67 -17.81
N LYS A 116 -8.72 16.60 -16.55
CA LYS A 116 -7.78 16.60 -15.41
C LYS A 116 -6.93 15.32 -15.33
N PHE A 117 -7.48 14.16 -15.71
CA PHE A 117 -6.78 12.87 -15.69
C PHE A 117 -5.78 12.78 -16.84
N SER A 118 -6.19 13.16 -18.05
CA SER A 118 -5.29 13.29 -19.19
C SER A 118 -4.16 14.29 -18.93
N ARG A 119 -4.46 15.42 -18.28
CA ARG A 119 -3.45 16.42 -17.91
C ARG A 119 -2.49 15.91 -16.83
N SER A 120 -2.93 15.09 -15.86
CA SER A 120 -2.01 14.52 -14.86
C SER A 120 -1.07 13.49 -15.47
N ILE A 121 -1.56 12.62 -16.36
CA ILE A 121 -0.73 11.64 -17.07
C ILE A 121 0.34 12.34 -17.91
N PHE A 122 -0.06 13.36 -18.68
CA PHE A 122 0.88 14.12 -19.51
C PHE A 122 1.96 14.83 -18.67
N MET A 123 1.58 15.42 -17.53
CA MET A 123 2.54 16.06 -16.64
C MET A 123 3.51 15.05 -16.03
N ASP A 124 3.03 13.87 -15.63
CA ASP A 124 3.87 12.80 -15.08
C ASP A 124 4.83 12.20 -16.13
N GLU A 125 4.36 12.03 -17.36
CA GLU A 125 5.21 11.65 -18.50
C GLU A 125 6.31 12.70 -18.76
N LYS A 126 5.95 13.98 -18.81
CA LYS A 126 6.92 15.07 -19.01
C LYS A 126 7.95 15.15 -17.88
N ILE A 127 7.55 14.95 -16.62
CA ILE A 127 8.46 14.91 -15.47
C ILE A 127 9.43 13.74 -15.60
N ARG A 128 8.94 12.55 -15.99
CA ARG A 128 9.78 11.36 -16.22
C ARG A 128 10.76 11.56 -17.36
N GLU A 129 10.34 12.16 -18.46
CA GLU A 129 11.23 12.50 -19.58
C GLU A 129 12.34 13.47 -19.14
N GLN A 130 11.99 14.54 -18.42
CA GLN A 130 12.97 15.49 -17.91
C GLN A 130 13.97 14.84 -16.94
N ALA A 131 13.49 13.98 -16.04
CA ALA A 131 14.34 13.21 -15.15
C ALA A 131 15.28 12.27 -15.93
N ALA A 132 14.76 11.58 -16.95
CA ALA A 132 15.56 10.72 -17.81
C ALA A 132 16.65 11.49 -18.56
N ILE A 133 16.34 12.65 -19.15
CA ILE A 133 17.30 13.51 -19.84
C ILE A 133 18.41 13.97 -18.88
N CYS A 134 18.05 14.38 -17.66
CA CYS A 134 19.01 14.78 -16.64
C CYS A 134 20.00 13.65 -16.30
N ILE A 135 19.49 12.45 -16.05
CA ILE A 135 20.32 11.27 -15.73
C ILE A 135 21.20 10.90 -16.92
N GLN A 136 20.63 10.83 -18.13
CA GLN A 136 21.35 10.46 -19.34
C GLN A 136 22.47 11.45 -19.67
N SER A 137 22.21 12.75 -19.55
CA SER A 137 23.22 13.79 -19.78
C SER A 137 24.36 13.71 -18.77
N CYS A 138 24.06 13.49 -17.49
CA CYS A 138 25.05 13.27 -16.45
C CYS A 138 25.96 12.07 -16.76
N ILE A 139 25.36 10.93 -17.13
CA ILE A 139 26.09 9.70 -17.44
C ILE A 139 26.98 9.88 -18.68
N ARG A 140 26.42 10.42 -19.78
CA ARG A 140 27.19 10.70 -21.01
C ARG A 140 28.38 11.61 -20.73
N GLY A 141 28.17 12.66 -19.94
CA GLY A 141 29.24 13.56 -19.51
C GLY A 141 30.30 12.88 -18.64
N TYR A 142 29.90 12.03 -17.69
CA TYR A 142 30.84 11.26 -16.86
C TYR A 142 31.71 10.33 -17.70
N ILE A 143 31.10 9.56 -18.62
CA ILE A 143 31.82 8.63 -19.49
C ILE A 143 32.86 9.39 -20.32
N GLN A 144 32.48 10.50 -20.96
CA GLN A 144 33.39 11.28 -21.80
C GLN A 144 34.56 11.86 -21.00
N ARG A 145 34.30 12.43 -19.82
CA ARG A 145 35.36 12.96 -18.94
C ARG A 145 36.30 11.87 -18.47
N ARG A 146 35.75 10.70 -18.08
CA ARG A 146 36.56 9.56 -17.67
C ARG A 146 37.44 9.05 -18.81
N HIS A 147 36.91 8.95 -20.02
CA HIS A 147 37.66 8.57 -21.21
C HIS A 147 38.80 9.56 -21.52
N TYR A 148 38.51 10.86 -21.51
CA TYR A 148 39.52 11.90 -21.70
C TYR A 148 40.62 11.84 -20.62
N LEU A 149 40.24 11.65 -19.35
CA LEU A 149 41.20 11.50 -18.26
C LEU A 149 42.10 10.27 -18.43
N THR A 150 41.57 9.15 -18.93
CA THR A 150 42.38 7.96 -19.23
C THR A 150 43.41 8.25 -20.33
N LEU A 151 43.03 8.97 -21.38
CA LEU A 151 43.92 9.32 -22.49
C LEU A 151 44.97 10.38 -22.14
N THR A 152 44.63 11.32 -21.26
CA THR A 152 45.48 12.47 -20.91
C THR A 152 46.28 12.30 -19.63
N ARG A 153 46.02 11.25 -18.84
CA ARG A 153 46.84 10.90 -17.68
C ARG A 153 48.24 10.47 -18.11
N LYS A 154 49.15 11.43 -18.16
CA LYS A 154 50.60 11.18 -18.15
C LYS A 154 51.01 10.69 -16.75
N PRO A 155 52.01 9.80 -16.62
CA PRO A 155 52.56 9.46 -15.31
C PRO A 155 53.02 10.74 -14.60
N LEU A 156 52.62 10.93 -13.35
CA LEU A 156 53.04 12.10 -12.57
C LEU A 156 54.55 12.03 -12.38
N THR A 157 55.27 12.99 -12.94
CA THR A 157 56.67 13.24 -12.57
C THR A 157 56.73 13.86 -11.19
N GLU A 158 57.80 13.64 -10.43
CA GLU A 158 57.95 14.11 -9.04
C GLU A 158 57.67 15.63 -8.91
N LEU A 159 58.12 16.43 -9.89
CA LEU A 159 57.87 17.87 -9.95
C LEU A 159 56.37 18.20 -10.07
N THR A 160 55.64 17.50 -10.93
CA THR A 160 54.21 17.74 -11.11
C THR A 160 53.39 17.34 -9.88
N ALA A 161 53.80 16.26 -9.19
CA ALA A 161 53.19 15.86 -7.93
C ALA A 161 53.39 16.93 -6.84
N ALA A 162 54.60 17.46 -6.70
CA ALA A 162 54.90 18.53 -5.76
C ALA A 162 54.04 19.79 -6.02
N ILE A 163 53.90 20.21 -7.28
CA ILE A 163 53.07 21.36 -7.66
C ILE A 163 51.60 21.15 -7.27
N VAL A 164 51.05 19.96 -7.50
CA VAL A 164 49.66 19.64 -7.14
C VAL A 164 49.46 19.70 -5.63
N ILE A 165 50.37 19.09 -4.85
CA ILE A 165 50.31 19.10 -3.39
C ILE A 165 50.37 20.54 -2.87
N GLN A 166 51.32 21.35 -3.36
CA GLN A 166 51.47 22.74 -2.97
C GLN A 166 50.23 23.58 -3.32
N LYS A 167 49.67 23.41 -4.52
CA LYS A 167 48.43 24.09 -4.93
C LYS A 167 47.25 23.71 -4.03
N CYS A 168 47.07 22.42 -3.75
CA CYS A 168 46.02 21.93 -2.87
C CYS A 168 46.17 22.49 -1.45
N TYR A 169 47.39 22.47 -0.90
CA TYR A 169 47.68 23.01 0.43
C TYR A 169 47.40 24.52 0.51
N ARG A 170 47.88 25.31 -0.45
CA ARG A 170 47.61 26.76 -0.53
C ARG A 170 46.11 27.06 -0.55
N GLY A 171 45.35 26.31 -1.36
CA GLY A 171 43.89 26.43 -1.41
C GLY A 171 43.20 26.05 -0.11
N PHE A 172 43.65 24.97 0.56
CA PHE A 172 43.14 24.57 1.87
C PHE A 172 43.43 25.63 2.93
N HIS A 173 44.67 26.12 3.00
CA HIS A 173 45.12 27.12 3.95
C HIS A 173 44.29 28.41 3.82
N PHE A 174 44.08 28.89 2.58
CA PHE A 174 43.22 30.06 2.32
C PHE A 174 41.78 29.83 2.79
N ARG A 175 41.16 28.70 2.43
CA ARG A 175 39.79 28.38 2.87
C ARG A 175 39.68 28.31 4.39
N LYS A 176 40.69 27.74 5.07
CA LYS A 176 40.74 27.67 6.53
C LYS A 176 40.83 29.07 7.15
N ALA A 177 41.70 29.92 6.61
CA ALA A 177 41.83 31.31 7.05
C ALA A 177 40.53 32.10 6.86
N CYS A 178 39.90 32.03 5.69
CA CYS A 178 38.60 32.67 5.44
C CYS A 178 37.50 32.14 6.36
N SER A 179 37.47 30.84 6.64
CA SER A 179 36.50 30.25 7.57
C SER A 179 36.68 30.78 8.99
N LEU A 180 37.93 30.88 9.47
CA LEU A 180 38.23 31.43 10.79
C LEU A 180 37.88 32.92 10.88
N TYR A 181 38.15 33.68 9.83
CA TYR A 181 37.77 35.09 9.74
C TYR A 181 36.24 35.27 9.85
N LYS A 182 35.46 34.47 9.10
CA LYS A 182 33.99 34.49 9.20
C LYS A 182 33.50 34.13 10.61
N GLN A 183 34.09 33.12 11.25
CA GLN A 183 33.74 32.75 12.63
C GLN A 183 34.01 33.91 13.61
N ARG A 184 35.15 34.59 13.47
CA ARG A 184 35.50 35.75 14.30
C ARG A 184 34.51 36.90 14.14
N LEU A 185 34.11 37.23 12.92
CA LEU A 185 33.09 38.26 12.67
C LEU A 185 31.75 37.89 13.30
N ASN A 186 31.33 36.63 13.20
CA ASN A 186 30.09 36.17 13.83
C ASN A 186 30.15 36.31 15.36
N ILE A 187 31.27 35.95 15.98
CA ILE A 187 31.46 36.13 17.43
C ILE A 187 31.42 37.62 17.81
N GLN A 188 32.11 38.48 17.06
CA GLN A 188 32.08 39.93 17.31
C GLN A 188 30.67 40.51 17.22
N MET A 189 29.90 40.11 16.20
CA MET A 189 28.51 40.52 16.04
C MET A 189 27.63 40.02 17.19
N LEU A 190 27.80 38.78 17.63
CA LEU A 190 27.07 38.22 18.77
C LEU A 190 27.35 39.01 20.05
N CYS A 191 28.62 39.29 20.36
CA CYS A 191 29.00 40.09 21.52
C CYS A 191 28.43 41.51 21.46
N PHE A 192 28.42 42.14 20.28
CA PHE A 192 27.82 43.46 20.08
C PHE A 192 26.31 43.45 20.37
N LEU A 193 25.58 42.46 19.82
CA LEU A 193 24.14 42.32 20.04
C LEU A 193 23.83 42.10 21.53
N GLN A 194 24.59 41.24 22.21
CA GLN A 194 24.44 41.00 23.64
C GLN A 194 24.68 42.28 24.46
N GLN A 195 25.65 43.11 24.07
CA GLN A 195 25.92 44.38 24.75
C GLN A 195 24.77 45.38 24.57
N VAL A 196 24.20 45.48 23.36
CA VAL A 196 23.01 46.31 23.10
C VAL A 196 21.82 45.85 23.94
N GLU A 197 21.59 44.54 24.01
CA GLU A 197 20.53 43.96 24.84
C GLU A 197 20.70 44.28 26.33
N LEU A 198 21.93 44.12 26.86
CA LEU A 198 22.25 44.48 28.25
C LEU A 198 22.01 45.97 28.53
N LEU A 199 22.39 46.86 27.61
CA LEU A 199 22.15 48.30 27.74
C LEU A 199 20.66 48.65 27.71
N ASN A 200 19.90 48.03 26.81
CA ASN A 200 18.45 48.22 26.72
C ASN A 200 17.76 47.74 28.00
N ASN A 201 18.16 46.59 28.53
CA ASN A 201 17.65 46.05 29.79
C ASN A 201 18.01 46.94 30.98
N ASP A 202 19.25 47.42 31.08
CA ASP A 202 19.67 48.37 32.13
C ASP A 202 18.89 49.69 32.05
N PHE A 203 18.70 50.23 30.85
CA PHE A 203 17.87 51.42 30.62
C PHE A 203 16.42 51.19 31.06
N PHE A 204 15.82 50.05 30.68
CA PHE A 204 14.47 49.68 31.09
C PHE A 204 14.35 49.58 32.61
N ILE A 205 15.27 48.85 33.26
CA ILE A 205 15.30 48.69 34.72
C ILE A 205 15.48 50.04 35.43
N LYS A 206 16.37 50.91 34.94
CA LYS A 206 16.54 52.28 35.47
C LYS A 206 15.27 53.10 35.32
N THR A 207 14.63 53.06 34.15
CA THR A 207 13.39 53.80 33.87
C THR A 207 12.24 53.32 34.75
N VAL A 208 12.10 52.01 34.94
CA VAL A 208 11.14 51.41 35.88
C VAL A 208 11.45 51.88 37.30
N ARG A 209 12.70 51.80 37.75
CA ARG A 209 13.10 52.29 39.09
C ARG A 209 12.79 53.78 39.30
N THR A 210 13.07 54.64 38.33
CA THR A 210 12.79 56.08 38.45
C THR A 210 11.30 56.40 38.36
N ASN A 211 10.52 55.67 37.56
CA ASN A 211 9.09 55.93 37.40
C ASN A 211 8.24 55.40 38.58
N TYR A 212 8.70 54.37 39.31
CA TYR A 212 7.96 53.80 40.44
C TYR A 212 8.46 54.24 41.82
N CYS A 213 9.59 54.97 41.93
CA CYS A 213 10.11 55.49 43.21
C CYS A 213 10.00 57.02 43.37
N VAL A 214 9.26 57.72 42.51
CA VAL A 214 9.00 59.15 42.64
C VAL A 214 7.53 59.37 43.01
N PRO A 215 7.21 59.83 44.23
CA PRO A 215 5.86 60.27 44.55
C PRO A 215 5.47 61.39 43.58
N LEU A 216 4.34 61.23 42.88
CA LEU A 216 3.82 62.17 41.86
C LEU A 216 3.80 63.66 42.28
N LYS A 217 3.93 63.96 43.57
CA LYS A 217 4.00 65.34 44.10
C LYS A 217 5.30 66.09 43.80
N SER A 218 6.38 65.43 43.37
CA SER A 218 7.68 66.09 43.15
C SER A 218 8.02 66.42 41.69
N ILE A 219 7.11 66.18 40.73
CA ILE A 219 7.37 66.42 39.30
C ILE A 219 7.02 67.86 38.89
N GLU A 220 6.18 68.57 39.64
CA GLU A 220 5.80 69.95 39.31
C GLU A 220 6.92 70.98 39.56
N SER A 221 8.03 70.61 40.22
CA SER A 221 9.10 71.57 40.59
C SER A 221 10.42 71.44 39.82
N MET A 222 10.53 70.60 38.77
CA MET A 222 11.80 70.39 38.04
C MET A 222 11.72 70.52 36.51
N THR A 223 10.83 71.36 35.99
CA THR A 223 10.80 71.71 34.55
C THR A 223 11.89 72.70 34.12
N HIS A 224 12.84 73.02 35.01
CA HIS A 224 14.06 73.76 34.67
C HIS A 224 15.30 73.06 35.24
N ASN A 225 15.94 72.23 34.41
CA ASN A 225 17.40 71.96 34.35
C ASN A 225 17.70 70.50 34.01
N HIS A 226 17.87 70.18 32.72
CA HIS A 226 19.02 69.36 32.29
C HIS A 226 19.15 69.32 30.76
N LYS A 227 19.80 70.34 30.20
CA LYS A 227 20.54 70.27 28.94
C LYS A 227 22.04 70.28 29.29
N GLN A 228 22.60 69.16 29.75
CA GLN A 228 24.06 68.94 29.78
C GLN A 228 24.39 67.59 30.43
N SER A 229 24.56 66.53 29.63
CA SER A 229 25.37 65.36 30.05
C SER A 229 25.66 64.32 28.94
N ASN A 230 25.19 64.46 27.70
CA ASN A 230 25.31 63.33 26.75
C ASN A 230 26.59 63.30 25.88
N ASN A 231 27.56 64.20 26.07
CA ASN A 231 28.69 64.32 25.13
C ASN A 231 30.05 63.79 25.63
N LYS A 232 30.16 63.08 26.76
CA LYS A 232 31.48 62.64 27.28
C LYS A 232 31.77 61.12 27.27
N ILE A 233 30.84 60.25 26.87
CA ILE A 233 31.07 58.79 26.95
C ILE A 233 31.56 58.17 25.62
N VAL A 234 31.51 58.90 24.50
CA VAL A 234 31.73 58.29 23.18
C VAL A 234 33.21 58.25 22.74
N GLN A 235 34.12 58.97 23.41
CA GLN A 235 35.46 59.21 22.86
C GLN A 235 36.59 58.27 23.32
N HIS A 236 36.34 57.28 24.20
CA HIS A 236 37.41 56.44 24.75
C HIS A 236 37.28 54.92 24.56
N LEU A 237 36.33 54.44 23.75
CA LEU A 237 36.01 52.99 23.68
C LEU A 237 36.51 52.24 22.44
N PHE A 238 37.17 52.89 21.48
CA PHE A 238 37.62 52.23 20.25
C PHE A 238 39.10 52.52 19.95
N PRO A 239 40.04 51.62 20.27
CA PRO A 239 41.36 51.69 19.66
C PRO A 239 41.24 51.40 18.15
N PRO A 240 42.02 52.09 17.30
CA PRO A 240 41.98 51.86 15.86
C PRO A 240 42.44 50.43 15.52
N PRO A 241 41.90 49.81 14.45
CA PRO A 241 42.25 48.45 14.09
C PRO A 241 43.73 48.35 13.69
N PRO A 242 44.47 47.32 14.15
CA PRO A 242 45.84 47.08 13.68
C PRO A 242 45.85 46.65 12.21
N PRO A 243 46.92 46.97 11.47
CA PRO A 243 46.99 46.72 10.03
C PRO A 243 46.93 45.22 9.70
N LEU A 244 46.28 44.93 8.58
CA LEU A 244 46.14 43.58 8.01
C LEU A 244 47.53 42.96 7.74
N PRO A 245 47.69 41.64 7.90
CA PRO A 245 48.90 40.97 7.44
C PRO A 245 48.98 41.07 5.91
N LEU A 246 50.10 41.62 5.44
CA LEU A 246 50.44 41.70 4.02
C LEU A 246 50.78 40.30 3.47
N PRO A 247 50.63 40.09 2.15
CA PRO A 247 50.70 38.79 1.48
C PRO A 247 52.00 37.99 1.70
#